data_AF-A0A366XV85-F1
#
_entry.id   AF-A0A366XV85-F1
#
_cell.length_a   1.000
_cell.length_b   1.000
_cell.length_c   1.000
_cell.angle_alpha   90.00
_cell.angle_beta   90.00
_cell.angle_gamma   90.00
#
_symmetry.space_group_name_H-M   'P 1'
#
loop_
_entity.id
_entity.type
_entity.pdbx_description
1 polymer ?
#
loop_
_entity_poly.entity_id
_entity_poly.type
_entity_poly.pdbx_seq_one_letter_code
_entity_poly.pdbx_strand_id
1 'polypeptide(L)' 'MKSLRDEALAMHKAKQGKLEVNAKVPVQNAKDLSLAYSPGVAAPCKEIYKDRNFG' A
#
# COMPACT_ATOMS: atom_id res chain seq x y z
N MET A 1 3.04 -25.66 27.41
CA MET A 1 2.22 -24.91 26.44
C MET A 1 2.42 -23.42 26.72
N LYS A 2 2.68 -22.58 25.71
CA LYS A 2 2.85 -21.13 25.96
C LYS A 2 1.49 -20.50 26.27
N SER A 3 1.48 -19.42 27.05
CA SER A 3 0.24 -18.70 27.33
C SER A 3 -0.13 -17.78 26.16
N LEU A 4 -1.42 -17.46 26.01
CA LEU A 4 -1.89 -16.46 25.03
C LEU A 4 -1.14 -15.12 25.16
N ARG A 5 -0.78 -14.75 26.39
CA ARG A 5 0.02 -13.55 26.68
C ARG A 5 1.41 -13.64 26.05
N ASP A 6 2.10 -14.77 26.22
CA ASP A 6 3.46 -14.94 25.68
C ASP A 6 3.45 -14.97 24.16
N GLU A 7 2.43 -15.59 23.55
CA GLU A 7 2.24 -15.61 22.10
C GLU A 7 1.94 -14.22 21.54
N ALA A 8 1.07 -13.45 22.20
CA ALA A 8 0.77 -12.07 21.81
C ALA A 8 2.02 -11.16 21.89
N LEU A 9 2.79 -11.26 22.99
CA LEU A 9 4.02 -10.49 23.17
C LEU A 9 5.08 -10.86 22.12
N ALA A 10 5.26 -12.15 21.84
CA ALA A 10 6.20 -12.62 20.83
C ALA A 10 5.80 -12.16 19.42
N MET A 11 4.52 -12.27 19.06
CA MET A 11 4.00 -11.82 17.77
C MET A 11 4.21 -10.32 17.58
N HIS A 12 3.82 -9.51 18.57
CA HIS A 12 3.97 -8.06 18.50
C HIS A 12 5.43 -7.60 18.44
N LYS A 13 6.31 -8.28 19.18
CA LYS A 13 7.75 -8.02 19.12
C LYS A 13 8.34 -8.39 17.76
N ALA A 14 7.90 -9.49 17.15
CA ALA A 14 8.38 -9.92 15.85
C ALA A 14 7.82 -9.07 14.70
N LYS A 15 6.56 -8.65 14.80
CA LYS A 15 5.84 -7.91 13.74
C LYS A 15 5.88 -6.40 13.89
N GLN A 16 6.41 -5.88 15.00
CA GLN A 16 6.53 -4.45 15.27
C GLN A 16 5.21 -3.68 15.11
N GLY A 17 4.11 -4.32 15.53
CA GLY A 17 2.76 -3.81 15.30
C GLY A 17 1.86 -4.86 14.67
N LYS A 18 0.75 -4.40 14.09
CA LYS A 18 -0.28 -5.24 13.47
C LYS A 18 -0.59 -4.86 12.03
N LEU A 19 -0.27 -3.63 11.63
CA LEU A 19 -0.69 -3.04 10.38
C LEU A 19 0.52 -2.79 9.48
N GLU A 20 0.32 -3.03 8.20
CA GLU A 20 1.25 -2.64 7.14
C GLU A 20 0.46 -2.11 5.94
N VAL A 21 1.12 -1.31 5.10
CA VAL A 21 0.58 -0.83 3.83
C VAL A 21 1.54 -1.28 2.73
N ASN A 22 1.00 -1.99 1.74
CA ASN A 22 1.76 -2.47 0.60
C ASN A 22 1.17 -1.91 -0.70
N ALA A 23 2.02 -1.75 -1.72
CA ALA A 23 1.58 -1.36 -3.05
C ALA A 23 0.69 -2.46 -3.65
N LYS A 24 -0.44 -2.06 -4.25
CA LYS A 24 -1.36 -2.98 -4.95
C LYS A 24 -0.85 -3.40 -6.33
N VAL A 25 0.08 -2.63 -6.91
CA VAL A 25 0.68 -2.87 -8.23
C VAL A 25 2.20 -2.94 -8.10
N PRO A 26 2.90 -3.78 -8.89
CA PRO A 26 4.36 -3.82 -8.87
C PRO A 26 4.98 -2.48 -9.30
N VAL A 27 6.06 -2.09 -8.63
CA VAL A 27 6.90 -0.94 -9.01
C VAL A 27 8.35 -1.40 -8.99
N GLN A 28 8.80 -1.99 -10.10
CA GLN A 28 10.11 -2.68 -10.19
C GLN A 28 11.11 -1.92 -11.07
N ASN A 29 10.63 -1.03 -11.93
CA ASN A 29 11.47 -0.28 -12.87
C ASN A 29 10.95 1.16 -13.08
N ALA A 30 11.69 1.94 -13.86
CA ALA A 30 11.38 3.35 -14.13
C ALA A 30 10.03 3.57 -14.84
N LYS A 31 9.61 2.64 -15.70
CA LYS A 31 8.31 2.70 -16.37
C LYS A 31 7.18 2.50 -15.37
N ASP A 32 7.31 1.53 -14.47
CA ASP A 32 6.30 1.28 -13.43
C ASP A 32 6.15 2.51 -12.52
N LEU A 33 7.27 3.10 -12.10
CA LEU A 33 7.27 4.31 -11.29
C LEU A 33 6.62 5.49 -12.04
N SER A 34 6.91 5.63 -13.33
CA SER A 34 6.34 6.69 -14.17
C SER A 34 4.82 6.54 -14.35
N LEU A 35 4.30 5.31 -14.27
CA LEU A 35 2.86 5.03 -14.35
C LEU A 35 2.17 5.27 -13.00
N ALA A 36 2.77 4.80 -11.91
CA ALA A 36 2.22 4.92 -10.56
C ALA A 36 2.33 6.36 -9.99
N TYR A 37 3.29 7.15 -10.50
CA TYR A 37 3.55 8.51 -10.08
C TYR A 37 3.69 9.43 -11.30
N SER A 38 4.50 10.48 -11.20
CA SER A 38 4.74 11.41 -12.30
C SER A 38 5.48 10.73 -13.46
N PRO A 39 5.07 10.97 -14.73
CA PRO A 39 3.95 11.82 -15.15
C PRO A 39 2.58 11.11 -15.26
N GLY A 40 2.53 9.77 -15.17
CA GLY A 40 1.35 8.95 -15.45
C GLY A 40 0.14 9.24 -14.55
N VAL A 41 0.37 9.54 -13.27
CA VAL A 41 -0.68 9.87 -12.29
C VAL A 41 -1.54 11.09 -12.70
N ALA A 42 -1.04 11.96 -13.58
CA ALA A 42 -1.80 13.11 -14.06
C ALA A 42 -3.06 12.72 -14.85
N ALA A 43 -3.06 11.56 -15.52
CA ALA A 43 -4.21 11.10 -16.30
C ALA A 43 -5.44 10.78 -15.42
N PRO A 44 -5.37 9.87 -14.43
CA PRO A 44 -6.52 9.61 -13.55
C PRO A 44 -6.95 10.86 -12.77
N CYS A 45 -6.02 11.73 -12.33
CA CYS A 45 -6.39 12.99 -11.68
C CYS A 45 -7.28 13.88 -12.56
N LYS A 46 -6.98 13.99 -13.86
CA LYS A 46 -7.81 14.76 -14.81
C LYS A 46 -9.18 14.12 -15.04
N GLU A 47 -9.27 12.80 -15.06
CA GLU A 47 -10.56 12.11 -15.22
C GLU A 47 -11.44 12.27 -13.99
N ILE A 48 -10.89 12.14 -12.77
CA ILE A 48 -11.62 12.39 -11.51
C ILE A 48 -12.11 13.85 -11.42
N TYR A 49 -11.33 14.79 -11.96
CA TYR A 49 -11.74 16.19 -12.03
C TYR A 49 -12.97 16.39 -12.94
N LYS A 50 -13.04 15.68 -14.06
CA LYS A 50 -14.18 15.75 -14.99
C LYS A 50 -15.41 15.00 -14.47
N ASP A 51 -15.19 13.82 -13.89
CA ASP A 51 -16.23 12.96 -13.34
C ASP A 51 -15.83 12.44 -11.96
N ARG A 52 -16.54 12.91 -10.93
CA ARG A 52 -16.28 12.51 -9.53
C ARG A 52 -16.62 11.05 -9.24
N ASN A 53 -17.34 10.37 -10.13
CA ASN A 53 -17.66 8.95 -10.04
C ASN A 53 -16.66 8.07 -10.82
N PHE A 54 -15.56 8.63 -11.33
CA PHE A 54 -14.50 7.85 -11.98
C PHE A 54 -13.84 6.88 -10.99
N GLY A 55 -14.22 5.61 -11.08
CA GLY A 55 -13.79 4.49 -10.23
C GLY A 55 -14.79 3.33 -10.28
#